data_AF-A0AAV1T3N8-F1
#
_entry.id   AF-A0AAV1T3N8-F1
#
_cell.length_a   1.000
_cell.length_b   1.000
_cell.length_c   1.000
_cell.angle_alpha   90.00
_cell.angle_beta   90.00
_cell.angle_gamma   90.00
#
_symmetry.space_group_name_H-M   'P 1'
#
loop_
_entity.id
_entity.type
_entity.pdbx_description
1 polymer ?
#
loop_
_entity_poly.entity_id
_entity_poly.type
_entity_poly.pdbx_seq_one_letter_code
_entity_poly.pdbx_strand_id
1 'polypeptide(L)'
;MQKHLNSFQRQTVKQLVQKLNELSTEMPASTNFFQRPLSAFPFLNLSSTEKEAMTPGSEGSSAATTAKAKSGAKEQSIAQEREMVQQKLDEIIASECMFCGEVMIKSIHTPFITPEDEANEGSEWAI
;
A
#
# COMPACT_ATOMS: atom_id res chain seq x y z
N MET A 1 15.32 24.96 -1.91
CA MET A 1 16.34 24.06 -1.34
C MET A 1 15.84 22.63 -1.50
N GLN A 2 16.44 21.84 -2.40
CA GLN A 2 16.09 20.43 -2.57
C GLN A 2 16.59 19.67 -1.35
N LYS A 3 15.70 19.24 -0.46
CA LYS A 3 16.03 18.38 0.68
C LYS A 3 16.33 16.99 0.12
N HIS A 4 17.57 16.78 -0.32
CA HIS A 4 18.07 15.49 -0.74
C HIS A 4 18.01 14.55 0.48
N LEU A 5 17.33 13.40 0.36
CA LEU A 5 17.31 12.39 1.43
C LEU A 5 18.71 12.18 1.97
N ASN A 6 18.85 12.17 3.30
CA ASN A 6 20.10 11.86 3.95
C ASN A 6 20.63 10.51 3.41
N SER A 7 21.94 10.38 3.20
CA SER A 7 22.52 9.18 2.57
C SER A 7 22.09 7.89 3.28
N PHE A 8 21.89 7.98 4.60
CA PHE A 8 21.37 6.91 5.45
C PHE A 8 19.94 6.50 5.08
N GLN A 9 19.00 7.45 4.98
CA GLN A 9 17.60 7.18 4.62
C GLN A 9 17.50 6.52 3.24
N ARG A 10 18.32 6.97 2.27
CA ARG A 10 18.38 6.34 0.94
C ARG A 10 18.86 4.89 1.00
N GLN A 11 19.80 4.56 1.88
CA GLN A 11 20.28 3.20 2.07
C GLN A 11 19.21 2.34 2.75
N THR A 12 18.53 2.86 3.77
CA THR A 12 17.43 2.17 4.46
C THR A 12 16.28 1.86 3.52
N VAL A 13 15.85 2.81 2.69
CA VAL A 13 14.80 2.58 1.68
C VAL A 13 15.23 1.49 0.69
N LYS A 14 16.47 1.53 0.19
CA LYS A 14 16.98 0.49 -0.71
C LYS A 14 16.96 -0.89 -0.07
N GLN A 15 17.36 -0.99 1.20
CA GLN A 15 17.31 -2.24 1.95
C GLN A 15 15.88 -2.75 2.15
N LEU A 16 14.93 -1.86 2.49
CA LEU A 16 13.53 -2.22 2.66
C LEU A 16 12.89 -2.69 1.35
N VAL A 17 13.15 -1.98 0.24
CA VAL A 17 12.66 -2.36 -1.08
C VAL A 17 13.24 -3.71 -1.52
N GLN A 18 14.54 -3.93 -1.28
CA GLN A 18 15.17 -5.21 -1.57
C GLN A 18 14.56 -6.35 -0.75
N LYS A 19 14.38 -6.13 0.56
CA LYS A 19 13.75 -7.12 1.45
C LYS A 19 12.31 -7.42 1.03
N LEU A 20 11.56 -6.43 0.56
CA LEU A 20 10.19 -6.61 0.06
C LEU A 20 10.17 -7.47 -1.23
N ASN A 21 11.13 -7.28 -2.14
CA ASN A 21 11.27 -8.11 -3.33
C ASN A 21 11.63 -9.56 -2.98
N GLU A 22 12.53 -9.76 -2.02
CA GLU A 22 12.91 -11.10 -1.54
C GLU A 22 11.71 -11.84 -0.94
N LEU A 23 10.98 -11.19 -0.02
CA LEU A 23 9.74 -11.71 0.56
C LEU A 23 8.67 -12.01 -0.50
N SER A 24 8.63 -11.24 -1.61
CA SER A 24 7.70 -11.49 -2.72
C SER A 24 8.09 -12.70 -3.58
N THR A 25 9.38 -13.07 -3.62
CA THR A 25 9.88 -14.22 -4.40
C THR A 25 9.87 -15.55 -3.63
N GLU A 26 9.73 -15.54 -2.30
CA GLU A 26 9.69 -16.77 -1.48
C GLU A 26 8.34 -17.52 -1.50
N MET A 27 7.33 -17.04 -2.24
CA MET A 27 6.14 -17.84 -2.52
C MET A 27 6.53 -19.08 -3.35
N PRO A 28 6.12 -20.31 -2.96
CA PRO A 28 6.46 -21.49 -3.73
C PRO A 28 5.86 -21.36 -5.13
N ALA A 29 6.75 -21.36 -6.12
CA ALA A 29 6.44 -21.46 -7.53
C ALA A 29 5.59 -22.72 -7.79
N SER A 30 4.28 -22.58 -7.72
CA SER A 30 3.34 -23.56 -8.24
C SER A 30 2.52 -22.89 -9.33
N THR A 31 2.99 -23.15 -10.55
CA THR A 31 2.30 -23.06 -11.84
C THR A 31 2.10 -21.67 -12.42
N ASN A 32 3.03 -21.34 -13.33
CA ASN A 32 2.87 -20.55 -14.56
C ASN A 32 1.42 -20.09 -14.88
N PHE A 33 0.99 -18.95 -14.33
CA PHE A 33 -0.26 -18.29 -14.71
C PHE A 33 -0.06 -16.90 -15.34
N PHE A 34 1.19 -16.44 -15.49
CA PHE A 34 1.53 -15.08 -15.94
C PHE A 34 2.22 -15.02 -17.31
N GLN A 35 1.75 -15.82 -18.26
CA GLN A 35 2.04 -15.59 -19.69
C GLN A 35 0.75 -15.38 -20.47
N ARG A 36 -0.04 -14.39 -20.05
CA ARG A 36 -1.20 -13.91 -20.81
C ARG A 36 -0.95 -12.46 -21.25
N PRO A 37 -0.98 -12.14 -22.55
CA PRO A 37 -0.68 -10.81 -23.06
C PRO A 37 -1.65 -9.76 -22.49
N LEU A 38 -1.13 -8.55 -22.29
CA LEU A 38 -1.80 -7.38 -21.68
C LEU A 38 -3.07 -6.88 -22.40
N SER A 39 -3.55 -7.60 -23.43
CA SER A 39 -4.82 -7.31 -24.11
C SER A 39 -6.05 -7.92 -23.43
N ALA A 40 -5.87 -8.66 -22.32
CA ALA A 40 -6.94 -9.36 -21.62
C ALA A 40 -7.44 -8.67 -20.34
N PHE A 41 -6.99 -7.44 -20.05
CA PHE A 41 -7.57 -6.61 -18.99
C PHE A 41 -8.57 -5.61 -19.60
N PRO A 42 -9.88 -5.92 -19.66
CA PRO A 42 -10.88 -4.96 -20.11
C PRO A 42 -11.03 -3.77 -19.13
N PHE A 43 -10.43 -3.84 -17.95
CA PHE A 43 -10.57 -2.83 -16.88
C PHE A 43 -9.73 -1.55 -17.08
N LEU A 44 -8.71 -1.56 -17.96
CA LEU A 44 -7.90 -0.36 -18.21
C LEU A 44 -8.23 0.36 -19.54
N ASN A 45 -9.20 -0.14 -20.30
CA ASN A 45 -9.70 0.57 -21.48
C ASN A 45 -10.77 1.59 -21.04
N LEU A 46 -10.30 2.73 -20.57
CA LEU A 46 -11.13 3.89 -20.26
C LEU A 46 -11.43 4.66 -21.55
N SER A 47 -12.29 4.08 -22.40
CA SER A 47 -13.12 4.85 -23.32
C SER A 47 -14.56 4.79 -22.83
N SER A 48 -15.22 5.96 -22.82
CA SER A 48 -16.66 6.13 -22.55
C SER A 48 -17.44 4.97 -23.19
N THR A 49 -18.41 4.33 -22.55
CA THR A 49 -19.70 4.87 -22.11
C THR A 49 -20.43 3.75 -21.34
N GLU A 50 -21.37 4.13 -20.45
CA GLU A 50 -22.57 3.38 -20.00
C GLU A 50 -22.50 1.99 -19.28
N LYS A 51 -23.25 1.95 -18.16
CA LYS A 51 -24.21 0.87 -17.79
C LYS A 51 -23.73 -0.42 -17.06
N GLU A 52 -24.08 -0.43 -15.76
CA GLU A 52 -24.65 -1.53 -14.93
C GLU A 52 -23.86 -2.77 -14.45
N ALA A 53 -24.21 -3.11 -13.20
CA ALA A 53 -24.48 -4.44 -12.63
C ALA A 53 -23.41 -5.17 -11.78
N MET A 54 -23.62 -5.03 -10.46
CA MET A 54 -23.55 -6.01 -9.35
C MET A 54 -23.71 -7.51 -9.72
N THR A 55 -22.80 -8.40 -9.24
CA THR A 55 -23.13 -9.80 -8.84
C THR A 55 -22.12 -10.36 -7.80
N PRO A 56 -22.55 -11.03 -6.72
CA PRO A 56 -21.66 -11.69 -5.73
C PRO A 56 -21.66 -13.23 -5.82
N GLY A 57 -20.60 -13.87 -5.27
CA GLY A 57 -20.65 -15.22 -4.67
C GLY A 57 -19.84 -16.34 -5.36
N SER A 58 -18.97 -17.03 -4.59
CA SER A 58 -18.86 -18.50 -4.58
C SER A 58 -17.99 -18.99 -3.41
N GLU A 59 -18.54 -19.96 -2.69
CA GLU A 59 -18.08 -20.52 -1.42
C GLU A 59 -17.15 -21.75 -1.61
N GLY A 60 -16.26 -21.97 -0.63
CA GLY A 60 -15.92 -23.29 -0.04
C GLY A 60 -15.20 -24.37 -0.87
N SER A 61 -13.97 -24.72 -0.45
CA SER A 61 -13.51 -26.12 -0.50
C SER A 61 -12.43 -26.39 0.55
N SER A 62 -12.83 -27.09 1.62
CA SER A 62 -11.99 -27.64 2.67
C SER A 62 -11.68 -29.11 2.34
N ALA A 63 -10.41 -29.46 2.08
CA ALA A 63 -9.86 -30.82 2.25
C ALA A 63 -8.35 -30.87 2.00
N ALA A 64 -7.52 -30.50 2.99
CA ALA A 64 -6.11 -30.91 3.10
C ALA A 64 -5.54 -30.54 4.49
N THR A 65 -6.22 -30.97 5.55
CA THR A 65 -5.80 -30.77 6.94
C THR A 65 -5.00 -31.98 7.39
N THR A 66 -3.66 -31.87 7.44
CA THR A 66 -2.74 -32.57 8.40
C THR A 66 -1.24 -32.45 8.07
N ALA A 67 -0.83 -31.74 7.01
CA ALA A 67 0.56 -31.27 6.80
C ALA A 67 0.73 -29.73 6.89
N LYS A 68 -0.40 -29.01 7.03
CA LYS A 68 -0.54 -27.54 6.90
C LYS A 68 -0.23 -26.73 8.18
N ALA A 69 0.11 -27.38 9.30
CA ALA A 69 0.34 -26.68 10.57
C ALA A 69 1.74 -26.04 10.67
N LYS A 70 2.76 -26.63 10.02
CA LYS A 70 4.14 -26.10 10.06
C LYS A 70 4.43 -25.09 8.95
N SER A 71 3.78 -25.21 7.79
CA SER A 71 3.86 -24.22 6.71
C SER A 71 3.08 -22.95 7.06
N GLY A 72 1.93 -23.07 7.74
CA GLY A 72 1.12 -21.91 8.13
C GLY A 72 1.84 -20.95 9.06
N ALA A 73 2.62 -21.45 10.03
CA ALA A 73 3.39 -20.58 10.94
C ALA A 73 4.52 -19.83 10.22
N LYS A 74 5.19 -20.46 9.25
CA LYS A 74 6.25 -19.81 8.44
C LYS A 74 5.67 -18.81 7.44
N GLU A 75 4.52 -19.13 6.86
CA GLU A 75 3.82 -18.24 5.94
C GLU A 75 3.23 -17.02 6.66
N GLN A 76 2.71 -17.21 7.87
CA GLN A 76 2.21 -16.13 8.71
C GLN A 76 3.35 -15.20 9.20
N SER A 77 4.54 -15.73 9.51
CA SER A 77 5.70 -14.90 9.85
C SER A 77 6.20 -14.08 8.64
N ILE A 78 6.21 -14.67 7.44
CA ILE A 78 6.60 -13.97 6.21
C ILE A 78 5.59 -12.84 5.89
N ALA A 79 4.29 -13.11 6.06
CA ALA A 79 3.24 -12.11 5.87
C ALA A 79 3.38 -10.93 6.85
N GLN A 80 3.66 -11.22 8.13
CA GLN A 80 3.90 -10.21 9.15
C GLN A 80 5.15 -9.36 8.85
N GLU A 81 6.25 -9.99 8.41
CA GLU A 81 7.45 -9.25 8.01
C GLU A 81 7.20 -8.34 6.80
N ARG A 82 6.42 -8.80 5.83
CA ARG A 82 6.01 -7.99 4.67
C ARG A 82 5.20 -6.76 5.11
N GLU A 83 4.22 -6.96 5.99
CA GLU A 83 3.40 -5.87 6.52
C GLU A 83 4.27 -4.83 7.24
N MET A 84 5.18 -5.28 8.10
CA MET A 84 6.11 -4.37 8.78
C MET A 84 7.01 -3.59 7.81
N VAL A 85 7.55 -4.24 6.77
CA VAL A 85 8.39 -3.58 5.77
C VAL A 85 7.57 -2.57 4.96
N GLN A 86 6.34 -2.93 4.59
CA GLN A 86 5.44 -2.06 3.85
C GLN A 86 5.04 -0.84 4.68
N GLN A 87 4.69 -1.03 5.95
CA GLN A 87 4.38 0.07 6.87
C GLN A 87 5.55 1.05 7.01
N LYS A 88 6.78 0.55 7.13
CA LYS A 88 7.98 1.42 7.17
C LYS A 88 8.19 2.21 5.89
N LEU A 89 7.91 1.61 4.73
CA LEU A 89 7.98 2.32 3.46
C LEU A 89 6.90 3.40 3.37
N ASP A 90 5.68 3.09 3.78
CA ASP A 90 4.57 4.04 3.79
C ASP A 90 4.84 5.22 4.72
N GLU A 91 5.42 5.00 5.91
CA GLU A 91 5.85 6.07 6.82
C GLU A 91 6.90 7.00 6.18
N ILE A 92 7.92 6.43 5.54
CA ILE A 92 8.97 7.21 4.87
C ILE A 92 8.36 8.02 3.72
N ILE A 93 7.56 7.39 2.87
CA ILE A 93 6.91 8.03 1.73
C ILE A 93 5.98 9.14 2.22
N ALA A 94 5.15 8.89 3.23
CA ALA A 94 4.25 9.88 3.80
C ALA A 94 5.00 11.06 4.42
N SER A 95 6.17 10.85 5.02
CA SER A 95 6.95 11.96 5.59
C SER A 95 7.57 12.87 4.51
N GLU A 96 7.94 12.33 3.35
CA GLU A 96 8.72 13.06 2.34
C GLU A 96 7.97 13.40 1.04
N CYS A 97 6.82 12.78 0.79
CA CYS A 97 6.10 12.96 -0.48
C CYS A 97 5.67 14.41 -0.68
N MET A 98 6.08 14.98 -1.81
CA MET A 98 5.73 16.34 -2.25
C MET A 98 4.25 16.50 -2.64
N PHE A 99 3.54 15.39 -2.87
CA PHE A 99 2.17 15.41 -3.37
C PHE A 99 1.12 15.07 -2.30
N CYS A 100 1.45 14.24 -1.32
CA CYS A 100 0.47 13.76 -0.34
C CYS A 100 1.04 13.51 1.07
N GLY A 101 2.17 14.14 1.41
CA GLY A 101 2.89 13.89 2.66
C GLY A 101 3.05 15.10 3.58
N GLU A 102 3.79 14.90 4.67
CA GLU A 102 4.10 15.93 5.66
C GLU A 102 4.87 17.11 5.03
N VAL A 103 5.75 16.85 4.06
CA VAL A 103 6.44 17.91 3.29
C VAL A 103 5.45 18.78 2.52
N MET A 104 4.41 18.18 1.92
CA MET A 104 3.36 18.93 1.23
C MET A 104 2.62 19.85 2.21
N ILE A 105 2.21 19.31 3.37
CA ILE A 105 1.50 20.08 4.40
C ILE A 105 2.35 21.26 4.90
N LYS A 106 3.64 21.02 5.22
CA LYS A 106 4.57 22.07 5.67
C LYS A 106 4.89 23.13 4.62
N SER A 107 4.59 22.88 3.35
CA SER A 107 4.84 23.84 2.27
C SER A 107 3.72 24.86 2.10
N ILE A 108 2.57 24.67 2.75
CA ILE A 108 1.43 25.57 2.70
C ILE A 108 1.75 26.82 3.51
N HIS A 109 1.87 27.96 2.82
CA HIS A 109 2.18 29.23 3.47
C HIS A 109 0.93 29.94 4.01
N THR A 110 -0.21 29.76 3.34
CA THR A 110 -1.48 30.40 3.70
C THR A 110 -2.46 29.31 4.13
N PRO A 111 -3.04 29.39 5.34
CA PRO A 111 -3.98 28.38 5.81
C PRO A 111 -5.19 28.29 4.87
N PHE A 112 -5.78 27.09 4.78
CA PHE A 112 -6.94 26.83 3.91
C PHE A 112 -8.23 27.47 4.44
N ILE A 113 -8.28 27.77 5.73
CA ILE A 113 -9.45 28.33 6.43
C ILE A 113 -9.08 29.64 7.12
N THR A 114 -10.08 30.46 7.41
CA THR A 114 -9.87 31.71 8.14
C THR A 114 -9.76 31.43 9.66
N PRO A 115 -9.24 32.39 10.45
CA PRO A 115 -9.16 32.23 11.90
C PRO A 115 -10.53 32.08 12.59
N GLU A 116 -11.59 32.63 11.98
CA GLU A 116 -12.97 32.48 12.48
C GLU A 116 -13.47 31.05 12.24
N ASP A 117 -13.24 30.52 11.03
CA ASP A 117 -13.59 29.15 10.67
C ASP A 117 -12.84 28.14 11.56
N GLU A 118 -11.55 28.36 11.82
CA GLU A 118 -10.74 27.51 12.70
C GLU A 118 -11.31 27.45 14.13
N ALA A 119 -11.76 28.59 14.66
CA ALA A 119 -12.37 28.65 15.98
C ALA A 119 -13.73 27.93 16.03
N ASN A 120 -14.53 28.03 14.96
CA ASN A 120 -15.82 27.36 14.87
C ASN A 120 -15.65 25.83 14.73
N GLU A 121 -14.83 25.37 13.79
CA GLU A 121 -14.53 23.94 13.58
C GLU A 121 -13.91 23.31 14.84
N GLY A 122 -12.97 24.01 15.50
CA GLY A 122 -12.37 23.55 16.75
C GLY A 122 -13.37 23.43 17.90
N SER A 123 -14.40 24.27 17.92
CA SER A 123 -15.48 24.20 18.92
C SER A 123 -16.45 23.05 18.64
N GLU A 124 -16.72 22.76 17.38
CA GLU A 124 -17.58 21.64 16.95
C GLU A 124 -16.97 20.27 17.28
N TRP A 125 -15.64 20.18 17.35
CA TRP A 125 -14.92 18.92 17.60
C TRP A 125 -14.47 18.76 19.06
N ALA A 126 -14.79 19.71 19.93
CA ALA A 126 -14.53 19.58 21.37
C ALA A 126 -15.41 18.46 21.96
N ILE A 127 -14.78 17.35 22.36
CA ILE A 127 -15.39 16.18 23.01
C ILE A 127 -15.80 16.50 24.45
#